data_AF-A0A367B253-F1
#
_entry.id   AF-A0A367B253-F1
#
_cell.length_a   1.000
_cell.length_b   1.000
_cell.length_c   1.000
_cell.angle_alpha   90.00
_cell.angle_beta   90.00
_cell.angle_gamma   90.00
#
_symmetry.space_group_name_H-M   'P 1'
#
loop_
_entity.id
_entity.type
_entity.pdbx_description
1 polymer ?
#
loop_
_entity_poly.entity_id
_entity_poly.type
_entity_poly.pdbx_seq_one_letter_code
_entity_poly.pdbx_strand_id
1 'polypeptide(L)'
;MAPEQDLAMPSTQRPDRIPAPREGSSDRRRRVALLLETADVLAERARRSSDAAQAAVLARRSAQRRAQAVRLAASESVPQPRRLGGAWPGRLAPS
;
A
#
# COMPACT_ATOMS: atom_id res chain seq x y z
N MET A 1 -47.92 -20.04 -23.05
CA MET A 1 -47.75 -19.00 -24.09
C MET A 1 -47.17 -17.78 -23.41
N ALA A 2 -46.06 -17.26 -23.94
CA ALA A 2 -45.16 -16.20 -23.44
C ALA A 2 -44.21 -16.56 -22.27
N PRO A 3 -42.96 -16.06 -22.32
CA PRO A 3 -41.73 -16.76 -21.88
C PRO A 3 -40.98 -15.97 -20.79
N GLU A 4 -39.70 -16.31 -20.58
CA GLU A 4 -38.60 -15.40 -20.20
C GLU A 4 -37.96 -15.61 -18.81
N GLN A 5 -36.77 -16.22 -18.86
CA GLN A 5 -35.55 -15.80 -18.15
C GLN A 5 -35.48 -16.14 -16.65
N ASP A 6 -35.24 -17.42 -16.33
CA ASP A 6 -34.56 -17.74 -15.07
C ASP A 6 -33.10 -17.30 -15.20
N LEU A 7 -32.75 -16.30 -14.41
CA LEU A 7 -31.53 -15.52 -14.51
C LEU A 7 -30.30 -16.44 -14.38
N ALA A 8 -29.51 -16.43 -15.44
CA ALA A 8 -28.12 -16.84 -15.42
C ALA A 8 -27.37 -16.14 -14.27
N MET A 9 -27.06 -16.88 -13.21
CA MET A 9 -25.88 -16.61 -12.39
C MET A 9 -24.77 -17.49 -12.96
N PRO A 10 -23.71 -16.89 -13.53
CA PRO A 10 -22.46 -16.95 -12.79
C PRO A 10 -21.54 -15.74 -13.02
N SER A 11 -20.59 -15.58 -12.10
CA SER A 11 -19.39 -14.75 -12.22
C SER A 11 -19.56 -13.26 -12.01
N THR A 12 -19.77 -12.86 -10.75
CA THR A 12 -19.08 -11.68 -10.22
C THR A 12 -17.56 -11.95 -10.21
N GLN A 13 -16.98 -11.72 -11.39
CA GLN A 13 -15.70 -11.08 -11.64
C GLN A 13 -14.65 -11.28 -10.53
N ARG A 14 -13.71 -12.20 -10.79
CA ARG A 14 -12.40 -12.26 -10.13
C ARG A 14 -11.88 -10.83 -9.93
N PRO A 15 -11.43 -10.45 -8.73
CA PRO A 15 -10.76 -9.16 -8.59
C PRO A 15 -9.55 -9.16 -9.51
N ASP A 16 -9.57 -8.24 -10.47
CA ASP A 16 -8.43 -7.90 -11.30
C ASP A 16 -7.19 -7.86 -10.42
N ARG A 17 -6.27 -8.80 -10.67
CA ARG A 17 -4.96 -8.81 -10.03
C ARG A 17 -4.23 -7.59 -10.56
N ILE A 18 -4.37 -6.46 -9.86
CA ILE A 18 -3.55 -5.28 -10.09
C ILE A 18 -2.09 -5.76 -10.07
N PRO A 19 -1.32 -5.61 -11.16
CA PRO A 19 0.06 -6.04 -11.18
C PRO A 19 0.80 -5.30 -10.08
N ALA A 20 1.28 -6.04 -9.09
CA ALA A 20 2.06 -5.49 -8.00
C ALA A 20 3.28 -4.78 -8.62
N PRO A 21 3.46 -3.46 -8.41
CA PRO A 21 4.68 -2.79 -8.82
C PRO A 21 5.85 -3.52 -8.17
N ARG A 22 6.87 -3.85 -8.94
CA ARG A 22 8.12 -4.40 -8.39
C ARG A 22 8.66 -3.35 -7.42
N GLU A 23 8.46 -3.58 -6.12
CA GLU A 23 8.77 -2.64 -5.05
C GLU A 23 10.29 -2.43 -4.95
N GLY A 24 10.82 -1.53 -5.78
CA GLY A 24 12.13 -0.93 -5.58
C GLY A 24 12.06 0.10 -4.44
N SER A 25 13.17 0.30 -3.72
CA SER A 25 13.30 1.30 -2.65
C SER A 25 12.81 2.71 -3.06
N SER A 26 12.98 3.08 -4.34
CA SER A 26 12.50 4.35 -4.92
C SER A 26 10.96 4.48 -4.92
N ASP A 27 10.23 3.42 -5.26
CA ASP A 27 8.76 3.41 -5.27
C ASP A 27 8.19 3.59 -3.85
N ARG A 28 8.85 2.98 -2.87
CA ARG A 28 8.47 3.09 -1.46
C ARG A 28 8.65 4.51 -0.91
N ARG A 29 9.77 5.18 -1.19
CA ARG A 29 9.99 6.58 -0.78
C ARG A 29 8.98 7.53 -1.41
N ARG A 30 8.69 7.34 -2.71
CA ARG A 30 7.63 8.07 -3.40
C ARG A 30 6.28 7.87 -2.74
N ARG A 31 5.97 6.63 -2.33
CA ARG A 31 4.73 6.29 -1.62
C ARG A 31 4.65 6.92 -0.22
N VAL A 32 5.76 6.99 0.52
CA VAL A 32 5.85 7.70 1.80
C VAL A 32 5.57 9.20 1.59
N ALA A 33 6.22 9.84 0.61
CA ALA A 33 6.00 11.25 0.31
C ALA A 33 4.52 11.54 -0.01
N LEU A 34 3.90 10.73 -0.87
CA LEU A 34 2.48 10.88 -1.22
C LEU A 34 1.55 10.75 0.00
N LEU A 35 1.85 9.83 0.93
CA LEU A 35 1.08 9.69 2.16
C LEU A 35 1.16 10.94 3.04
N LEU A 36 2.35 11.55 3.15
CA LEU A 36 2.56 12.77 3.92
C LEU A 36 1.88 13.98 3.27
N GLU A 37 2.04 14.17 1.95
CA GLU A 37 1.34 15.20 1.19
C GLU A 37 -0.18 15.10 1.37
N THR A 38 -0.72 13.88 1.26
CA THR A 38 -2.15 13.65 1.49
C THR A 38 -2.56 14.01 2.91
N ALA A 39 -1.74 13.66 3.91
CA ALA A 39 -2.02 13.99 5.30
C ALA A 39 -2.10 15.50 5.52
N ASP A 40 -1.22 16.28 4.89
CA ASP A 40 -1.18 17.73 5.02
C ASP A 40 -2.39 18.39 4.35
N VAL A 41 -2.77 17.94 3.15
CA VAL A 41 -3.99 18.41 2.47
C VAL A 41 -5.24 18.14 3.32
N LEU A 42 -5.34 16.95 3.93
CA LEU A 42 -6.47 16.60 4.81
C LEU A 42 -6.49 17.46 6.07
N ALA A 43 -5.33 17.75 6.66
CA ALA A 43 -5.22 18.60 7.85
C ALA A 43 -5.60 20.05 7.52
N GLU A 44 -5.16 20.59 6.38
CA GLU A 44 -5.54 21.93 5.94
C GLU A 44 -7.03 22.03 5.65
N ARG A 45 -7.61 21.02 4.98
CA ARG A 45 -9.06 20.98 4.75
C ARG A 45 -9.84 20.89 6.07
N ALA A 46 -9.34 20.14 7.05
CA ALA A 46 -9.96 20.08 8.38
C ALA A 46 -9.99 21.46 9.04
N ARG A 47 -8.89 22.23 8.98
CA ARG A 47 -8.80 23.59 9.53
C ARG A 47 -9.79 24.58 8.89
N ARG A 48 -10.08 24.40 7.60
CA ARG A 48 -10.99 25.28 6.84
C ARG A 48 -12.45 24.82 6.87
N SER A 49 -12.73 23.61 7.37
CA SER A 49 -14.10 23.09 7.40
C SER A 49 -14.88 23.72 8.55
N SER A 50 -16.07 24.24 8.24
CA SER A 50 -17.02 24.77 9.22
C SER A 50 -17.86 23.67 9.89
N ASP A 51 -17.86 22.46 9.35
CA ASP A 51 -18.52 21.29 9.94
C ASP A 51 -17.55 20.57 10.89
N ALA A 52 -17.85 20.62 12.19
CA ALA A 52 -17.04 20.01 13.23
C ALA A 52 -16.91 18.48 13.09
N ALA A 53 -17.96 17.79 12.63
CA ALA A 53 -17.92 16.35 12.44
C ALA A 53 -17.01 15.99 11.25
N GLN A 54 -17.13 16.73 10.15
CA GLN A 54 -16.26 16.55 8.99
C GLN A 54 -14.79 16.88 9.33
N ALA A 55 -14.54 17.98 10.05
CA ALA A 55 -13.20 18.36 10.49
C ALA A 55 -12.54 17.25 11.34
N ALA A 56 -13.28 16.66 12.29
CA ALA A 56 -12.79 15.56 13.12
C ALA A 56 -12.40 14.32 12.29
N VAL A 57 -13.23 13.94 11.30
CA VAL A 57 -12.93 12.81 10.41
C VAL A 57 -11.69 13.08 9.56
N LEU A 58 -11.56 14.28 9.00
CA LEU A 58 -10.40 14.66 8.19
C LEU A 58 -9.10 14.66 9.03
N ALA A 59 -9.14 15.19 10.25
CA ALA A 59 -8.02 15.16 11.18
C ALA A 59 -7.61 13.72 11.54
N ARG A 60 -8.57 12.84 11.84
CA ARG A 60 -8.30 11.42 12.11
C ARG A 60 -7.66 10.74 10.90
N ARG A 61 -8.17 10.98 9.68
CA ARG A 61 -7.60 10.40 8.45
C ARG A 61 -6.19 10.93 8.19
N SER A 62 -5.94 12.22 8.42
CA SER A 62 -4.60 12.80 8.34
C SER A 62 -3.61 12.07 9.26
N ALA A 63 -3.98 11.84 10.53
CA ALA A 63 -3.16 11.08 11.48
C ALA A 63 -2.92 9.62 11.02
N GLN A 64 -3.94 8.95 10.48
CA GLN A 64 -3.81 7.59 9.94
C GLN A 64 -2.80 7.51 8.79
N ARG A 65 -2.78 8.51 7.88
CA ARG A 65 -1.82 8.57 6.77
C ARG A 65 -0.39 8.79 7.26
N ARG A 66 -0.16 9.67 8.24
CA ARG A 66 1.16 9.82 8.88
C ARG A 66 1.62 8.52 9.55
N ALA A 67 0.74 7.86 10.30
CA ALA A 67 1.07 6.57 10.91
C ALA A 67 1.41 5.49 9.87
N GLN A 68 0.72 5.48 8.72
CA GLN A 68 1.04 4.57 7.62
C GLN A 68 2.39 4.88 6.98
N ALA A 69 2.71 6.16 6.78
CA ALA A 69 4.00 6.61 6.27
C ALA A 69 5.15 6.15 7.19
N VAL A 70 4.99 6.29 8.52
CA VAL A 70 5.96 5.80 9.51
C VAL A 70 6.14 4.29 9.43
N ARG A 71 5.05 3.51 9.38
CA ARG A 71 5.15 2.04 9.23
C ARG A 71 5.88 1.64 7.94
N LEU A 72 5.58 2.34 6.84
CA LEU A 72 6.19 2.07 5.55
C LEU A 72 7.69 2.46 5.54
N ALA A 73 8.07 3.55 6.17
CA ALA A 73 9.47 3.96 6.31
C ALA A 73 10.26 3.02 7.24
N ALA A 74 9.68 2.60 8.36
CA ALA A 74 10.33 1.68 9.30
C ALA A 74 10.68 0.33 8.66
N SER A 75 9.86 -0.15 7.74
CA SER A 75 10.13 -1.38 6.98
C SER A 75 11.34 -1.30 6.02
N GLU A 76 11.89 -0.11 5.76
CA GLU A 76 13.16 0.08 5.02
C GLU A 76 14.39 -0.23 5.90
N SER A 77 14.26 -0.10 7.23
CA SER A 77 15.39 -0.21 8.17
C SER A 77 15.76 -1.63 8.56
N VAL A 78 15.00 -2.65 8.14
CA VAL A 78 15.45 -4.04 8.30
C VAL A 78 16.50 -4.30 7.22
N PRO A 79 17.79 -4.46 7.55
CA PRO A 79 18.78 -4.78 6.55
C PRO A 79 18.41 -6.15 5.99
N GLN A 80 17.88 -6.19 4.77
CA GLN A 80 17.84 -7.44 4.03
C GLN A 80 19.29 -7.93 3.97
N PRO A 81 19.61 -9.16 4.44
CA PRO A 81 20.90 -9.73 4.15
C PRO A 81 21.00 -9.74 2.63
N ARG A 82 21.89 -8.91 2.08
CA ARG A 82 22.20 -8.92 0.66
C ARG A 82 22.44 -10.39 0.34
N ARG A 83 21.55 -11.00 -0.46
CA ARG A 83 21.85 -12.29 -1.06
C ARG A 83 23.02 -12.02 -1.98
N LEU A 84 24.22 -12.16 -1.42
CA LEU A 84 25.49 -12.24 -2.11
C LEU A 84 25.43 -13.53 -2.93
N GLY A 85 24.74 -13.46 -4.06
CA GLY A 85 24.99 -14.36 -5.18
C GLY A 85 26.36 -13.97 -5.72
N GLY A 86 27.39 -14.70 -5.29
CA GLY A 86 28.76 -14.42 -5.70
C GLY A 86 29.78 -15.32 -5.01
N ALA A 87 29.98 -16.50 -5.60
CA ALA A 87 31.24 -17.25 -5.60
C ALA A 87 31.85 -17.70 -4.26
N TRP A 88 31.61 -18.97 -3.91
CA TRP A 88 32.67 -19.81 -3.36
C TRP A 88 32.80 -21.06 -4.24
N PRO A 89 33.96 -21.27 -4.90
CA PRO A 89 34.19 -22.43 -5.75
C PRO A 89 34.68 -23.61 -4.90
N GLY A 90 33.89 -24.68 -4.88
CA GLY A 90 34.37 -26.05 -4.62
C GLY A 90 34.74 -26.42 -3.18
N ARG A 91 34.77 -27.75 -2.99
CA ARG A 91 35.18 -28.54 -1.80
C ARG A 91 34.20 -28.52 -0.62
N LEU A 92 33.75 -29.64 -0.05
CA LEU A 92 34.05 -31.07 -0.21
C LEU A 92 32.78 -31.85 0.18
N ALA A 93 32.48 -32.92 -0.55
CA ALA A 93 31.64 -33.99 -0.05
C ALA A 93 32.44 -34.80 0.99
N PRO A 94 31.87 -35.15 2.17
CA PRO A 94 32.40 -36.23 2.97
C PRO A 94 31.95 -37.59 2.44
N SER A 95 32.88 -38.54 2.56
CA SER A 95 32.94 -39.92 2.07
C SER A 95 31.71 -40.80 2.22
#